data_AF-A0A7W7QY37-F1
#
_entry.id   AF-A0A7W7QY37-F1
#
_cell.length_a   1.000
_cell.length_b   1.000
_cell.length_c   1.000
_cell.angle_alpha   90.00
_cell.angle_beta   90.00
_cell.angle_gamma   90.00
#
_symmetry.space_group_name_H-M   'P 1'
#
loop_
_entity.id
_entity.type
_entity.pdbx_description
1 polymer ?
#
loop_
_entity_poly.entity_id
_entity_poly.type
_entity_poly.pdbx_seq_one_letter_code
_entity_poly.pdbx_strand_id
1 'polypeptide(L)'
;MLVPEVGGQDFQAALEVDHVRGVLAGQGGEALGGRDLLEAELRAFEGLGFDDIELDAALAFVLRFVESVARTTLDAQAAVRDSAMSDEQWWAANEPLLARVFDPARYPLAARVGSAAGQAHQGTHNADHAFDFGLQLVLSGLAHRGDPTARDRG
;
A
#
# COMPACT_ATOMS: atom_id res chain seq x y z
N MET A 1 16.20 20.61 8.95
CA MET A 1 16.27 19.94 7.64
C MET A 1 14.87 19.36 7.40
N LEU A 2 14.11 19.99 6.50
CA LEU A 2 12.69 19.73 6.28
C LEU A 2 12.56 18.53 5.33
N VAL A 3 11.88 17.48 5.76
CA VAL A 3 11.42 16.39 4.90
C VAL A 3 10.16 16.91 4.19
N PRO A 4 10.01 16.76 2.85
CA PRO A 4 8.81 17.24 2.18
C PRO A 4 7.59 16.41 2.62
N GLU A 5 6.50 17.09 3.00
CA GLU A 5 5.19 16.47 3.17
C GLU A 5 4.64 16.09 1.80
N VAL A 6 4.50 14.78 1.55
CA VAL A 6 3.70 14.23 0.46
C VAL A 6 2.29 14.09 1.03
N GLY A 7 1.42 15.03 0.71
CA GLY A 7 0.05 15.10 1.25
C GLY A 7 -0.94 14.28 0.44
N GLY A 8 -2.06 13.88 1.04
CA GLY A 8 -3.11 13.04 0.45
C GLY A 8 -3.75 13.50 -0.88
N GLN A 9 -3.33 14.64 -1.45
CA GLN A 9 -3.63 14.99 -2.84
C GLN A 9 -2.80 14.17 -3.85
N ASP A 10 -1.59 13.73 -3.49
CA ASP A 10 -0.75 12.86 -4.33
C ASP A 10 -1.30 11.44 -4.44
N PHE A 11 -2.05 10.98 -3.43
CA PHE A 11 -2.71 9.67 -3.41
C PHE A 11 -3.92 9.61 -4.35
N GLN A 12 -4.69 10.69 -4.48
CA GLN A 12 -5.75 10.81 -5.49
C GLN A 12 -5.18 10.88 -6.90
N ALA A 13 -4.03 11.53 -7.10
CA ALA A 13 -3.30 11.52 -8.36
C ALA A 13 -2.82 10.10 -8.73
N ALA A 14 -2.37 9.29 -7.76
CA ALA A 14 -2.00 7.89 -7.98
C ALA A 14 -3.19 6.98 -8.36
N LEU A 15 -4.43 7.41 -8.09
CA LEU A 15 -5.67 6.71 -8.44
C LEU A 15 -6.27 7.17 -9.78
N GLU A 16 -6.04 8.42 -10.20
CA GLU A 16 -6.40 8.94 -11.53
C GLU A 16 -5.45 8.45 -12.65
N VAL A 17 -4.42 7.71 -12.27
CA VAL A 17 -3.53 6.93 -13.14
C VAL A 17 -4.35 5.80 -13.77
N ASP A 18 -5.04 6.16 -14.85
CA ASP A 18 -5.45 5.30 -15.98
C ASP A 18 -4.24 4.47 -16.54
N HIS A 19 -3.04 4.72 -16.00
CA HIS A 19 -1.71 4.15 -16.23
C HIS A 19 -1.39 2.84 -15.48
N VAL A 20 -2.13 2.44 -14.42
CA VAL A 20 -1.86 1.16 -13.71
C VAL A 20 -2.01 -0.05 -14.67
N ARG A 21 -2.67 0.14 -15.83
CA ARG A 21 -2.89 -0.86 -16.86
C ARG A 21 -1.84 -0.97 -17.98
N GLY A 22 -0.89 -0.06 -18.13
CA GLY A 22 0.15 -0.20 -19.17
C GLY A 22 1.22 -1.24 -18.83
N VAL A 23 1.44 -1.46 -17.54
CA VAL A 23 2.68 -2.03 -16.97
C VAL A 23 2.68 -3.56 -16.88
N LEU A 24 1.55 -4.26 -17.09
CA LEU A 24 1.51 -5.74 -17.00
C LEU A 24 0.95 -6.47 -18.24
N ALA A 25 0.45 -5.76 -19.27
CA ALA A 25 -0.42 -6.38 -20.28
C ALA A 25 -0.11 -6.04 -21.75
N GLY A 26 1.15 -5.84 -22.15
CA GLY A 26 1.59 -6.07 -23.54
C GLY A 26 0.76 -5.47 -24.69
N GLN A 27 0.03 -4.36 -24.48
CA GLN A 27 -0.80 -3.71 -25.48
C GLN A 27 -0.93 -2.20 -25.16
N GLY A 28 -0.20 -1.33 -25.88
CA GLY A 28 -0.73 -0.01 -26.27
C GLY A 28 -0.31 1.27 -25.53
N GLY A 29 0.81 1.32 -24.79
CA GLY A 29 1.30 2.55 -24.12
C GLY A 29 2.51 3.23 -24.78
N GLU A 30 2.81 2.94 -26.05
CA GLU A 30 4.01 3.45 -26.74
C GLU A 30 3.80 4.92 -27.18
N ALA A 31 4.76 5.84 -27.10
CA ALA A 31 6.15 5.60 -27.49
C ALA A 31 7.23 6.46 -26.82
N LEU A 32 6.94 7.44 -25.95
CA LEU A 32 7.98 8.29 -25.32
C LEU A 32 7.75 8.53 -23.82
N GLY A 33 6.53 8.87 -23.39
CA GLY A 33 6.25 9.17 -21.98
C GLY A 33 6.43 7.99 -21.02
N GLY A 34 6.07 6.77 -21.43
CA GLY A 34 6.29 5.57 -20.61
C GLY A 34 7.76 5.16 -20.50
N ARG A 35 8.59 5.50 -21.50
CA ARG A 35 10.03 5.20 -21.47
C ARG A 35 10.77 6.19 -20.57
N ASP A 36 10.40 7.47 -20.63
CA ASP A 36 10.98 8.49 -19.76
C ASP A 36 10.58 8.27 -18.29
N LEU A 37 9.34 7.83 -18.04
CA LEU A 37 8.88 7.46 -16.70
C LEU A 37 9.62 6.22 -16.17
N LEU A 38 9.67 5.14 -16.96
CA LEU A 38 10.39 3.92 -16.58
C LEU A 38 11.87 4.20 -16.29
N GLU A 39 12.54 4.99 -17.14
CA GLU A 39 13.92 5.43 -16.90
C GLU A 39 14.06 6.21 -15.59
N ALA A 40 13.14 7.14 -15.30
CA ALA A 40 13.15 7.88 -14.05
C ALA A 40 12.89 6.99 -12.82
N GLU A 41 11.98 6.03 -12.93
CA GLU A 41 11.67 5.05 -11.89
C GLU A 41 12.87 4.14 -11.60
N LEU A 42 13.51 3.59 -12.63
CA LEU A 42 14.71 2.75 -12.48
C LEU A 42 15.87 3.55 -11.88
N ARG A 43 16.06 4.81 -12.31
CA ARG A 43 17.08 5.72 -11.75
C ARG A 43 16.90 6.01 -10.27
N ALA A 44 15.70 5.87 -9.72
CA ALA A 44 15.48 6.02 -8.28
C ALA A 44 16.14 4.91 -7.45
N PHE A 45 16.44 3.76 -8.07
CA PHE A 45 17.09 2.61 -7.44
C PHE A 45 18.61 2.53 -7.72
N GLU A 46 19.13 3.37 -8.61
CA GLU A 46 20.57 3.43 -8.91
C GLU A 46 21.40 3.72 -7.65
N GLY A 47 22.56 3.06 -7.54
CA GLY A 47 23.44 3.20 -6.40
C GLY A 47 23.01 2.43 -5.13
N LEU A 48 21.88 1.72 -5.17
CA LEU A 48 21.46 0.82 -4.08
C LEU A 48 22.10 -0.57 -4.14
N GLY A 49 23.06 -0.83 -5.04
CA GLY A 49 23.80 -2.11 -5.06
C GLY A 49 23.01 -3.30 -5.60
N PHE A 50 21.87 -3.07 -6.26
CA PHE A 50 21.16 -4.09 -7.02
C PHE A 50 21.84 -4.39 -8.35
N ASP A 51 21.82 -5.65 -8.78
CA ASP A 51 22.03 -5.97 -10.20
C ASP A 51 20.75 -5.69 -11.02
N ASP A 52 20.85 -5.73 -12.34
CA ASP A 52 19.74 -5.38 -13.25
C ASP A 52 18.47 -6.22 -12.99
N ILE A 53 18.60 -7.48 -12.58
CA ILE A 53 17.46 -8.37 -12.32
C ILE A 53 16.85 -8.05 -10.96
N GLU A 54 17.68 -7.79 -9.95
CA GLU A 54 17.22 -7.34 -8.63
C GLU A 54 16.52 -5.97 -8.72
N LEU A 55 17.01 -5.07 -9.58
CA LEU A 55 16.46 -3.73 -9.78
C LEU A 55 15.08 -3.79 -10.44
N ASP A 56 14.91 -4.59 -11.50
CA ASP A 56 13.61 -4.86 -12.12
C ASP A 56 12.61 -5.45 -11.11
N ALA A 57 13.05 -6.45 -10.34
CA ALA A 57 12.22 -7.08 -9.32
C ALA A 57 11.82 -6.11 -8.19
N ALA A 58 12.73 -5.22 -7.78
CA ALA A 58 12.47 -4.20 -6.77
C ALA A 58 11.42 -3.18 -7.25
N LEU A 59 11.57 -2.67 -8.48
CA LEU A 59 10.60 -1.75 -9.07
C LEU A 59 9.23 -2.42 -9.20
N ALA A 60 9.18 -3.64 -9.76
CA ALA A 60 7.94 -4.40 -9.88
C ALA A 60 7.28 -4.60 -8.51
N PHE A 61 8.04 -4.90 -7.47
CA PHE A 61 7.52 -5.09 -6.11
C PHE A 61 6.88 -3.81 -5.55
N VAL A 62 7.52 -2.64 -5.70
CA VAL A 62 6.96 -1.36 -5.29
C VAL A 62 5.66 -1.05 -6.02
N LEU A 63 5.64 -1.22 -7.35
CA LEU A 63 4.44 -0.97 -8.16
C LEU A 63 3.28 -1.88 -7.77
N ARG A 64 3.56 -3.16 -7.50
CA ARG A 64 2.55 -4.13 -7.03
C ARG A 64 2.04 -3.81 -5.62
N PHE A 65 2.88 -3.27 -4.75
CA PHE A 65 2.43 -2.77 -3.45
C PHE A 65 1.46 -1.59 -3.62
N VAL A 66 1.81 -0.59 -4.43
CA VAL A 66 0.94 0.57 -4.69
C VAL A 66 -0.39 0.14 -5.29
N GLU A 67 -0.37 -0.76 -6.28
CA GLU A 67 -1.58 -1.33 -6.89
C GLU A 67 -2.46 -2.04 -5.86
N SER A 68 -1.87 -2.80 -4.93
CA SER A 68 -2.60 -3.50 -3.88
C SER A 68 -3.36 -2.53 -2.97
N VAL A 69 -2.71 -1.45 -2.53
CA VAL A 69 -3.34 -0.47 -1.64
C VAL A 69 -4.44 0.31 -2.37
N ALA A 70 -4.19 0.69 -3.62
CA ALA A 70 -5.18 1.32 -4.49
C ALA A 70 -6.42 0.42 -4.66
N ARG A 71 -6.23 -0.87 -4.93
CA ARG A 71 -7.32 -1.84 -5.06
C ARG A 71 -8.15 -1.93 -3.79
N THR A 72 -7.51 -2.10 -2.63
CA THR A 72 -8.22 -2.17 -1.34
C THR A 72 -9.05 -0.92 -1.07
N THR A 73 -8.54 0.25 -1.47
CA THR A 73 -9.26 1.52 -1.33
C THR A 73 -10.51 1.56 -2.20
N LEU A 74 -10.39 1.14 -3.46
CA LEU A 74 -11.52 1.07 -4.40
C LEU A 74 -12.57 0.05 -3.94
N ASP A 75 -12.14 -1.09 -3.41
CA ASP A 75 -13.03 -2.13 -2.88
C ASP A 75 -13.80 -1.63 -1.65
N ALA A 76 -13.15 -0.89 -0.74
CA ALA A 76 -13.82 -0.26 0.40
C ALA A 76 -14.87 0.77 -0.04
N GLN A 77 -14.54 1.61 -1.03
CA GLN A 77 -15.51 2.56 -1.61
C GLN A 77 -16.67 1.84 -2.31
N ALA A 78 -16.41 0.72 -3.00
CA ALA A 78 -17.45 -0.09 -3.61
C ALA A 78 -18.38 -0.69 -2.57
N ALA A 79 -17.84 -1.22 -1.46
CA ALA A 79 -18.64 -1.77 -0.37
C ALA A 79 -19.60 -0.73 0.24
N VAL A 80 -19.17 0.52 0.41
CA VAL A 80 -20.04 1.62 0.87
C VAL A 80 -21.14 1.92 -0.15
N ARG A 81 -20.80 1.99 -1.45
CA ARG A 81 -21.79 2.24 -2.51
C ARG A 81 -22.83 1.11 -2.62
N ASP A 82 -22.38 -0.14 -2.58
CA ASP A 82 -23.24 -1.31 -2.81
C ASP A 82 -24.14 -1.61 -1.60
N SER A 83 -23.62 -1.43 -0.38
CA SER A 83 -24.41 -1.61 0.85
C SER A 83 -25.32 -0.42 1.17
N ALA A 84 -25.00 0.77 0.64
CA ALA A 84 -25.56 2.06 1.06
C ALA A 84 -25.42 2.31 2.58
N MET A 85 -24.46 1.65 3.23
CA MET A 85 -24.15 1.79 4.65
C MET A 85 -22.79 2.46 4.82
N SER A 86 -22.68 3.41 5.74
CA SER A 86 -21.39 3.86 6.24
C SER A 86 -20.71 2.78 7.09
N ASP A 87 -19.39 2.90 7.31
CA ASP A 87 -18.63 2.03 8.23
C ASP A 87 -19.26 1.97 9.63
N GLU A 88 -19.72 3.11 10.15
CA GLU A 88 -20.40 3.19 11.45
C GLU A 88 -21.71 2.40 11.47
N GLN A 89 -22.51 2.52 10.41
CA GLN A 89 -23.76 1.79 10.26
C GLN A 89 -23.50 0.28 10.13
N TRP A 90 -22.47 -0.10 9.37
CA TRP A 90 -22.05 -1.48 9.25
C TRP A 90 -21.64 -2.06 10.61
N TRP A 91 -20.84 -1.33 11.39
CA TRP A 91 -20.43 -1.75 12.73
C TRP A 91 -21.61 -1.86 13.68
N ALA A 92 -22.52 -0.89 13.70
CA ALA A 92 -23.73 -0.94 14.52
C ALA A 92 -24.61 -2.17 14.21
N ALA A 93 -24.66 -2.60 12.94
CA ALA A 93 -25.40 -3.78 12.52
C ALA A 93 -24.68 -5.11 12.84
N ASN A 94 -23.34 -5.14 12.82
CA ASN A 94 -22.57 -6.38 12.90
C ASN A 94 -21.92 -6.64 14.28
N GLU A 95 -21.72 -5.62 15.12
CA GLU A 95 -21.10 -5.76 16.44
C GLU A 95 -21.77 -6.83 17.33
N PRO A 96 -23.12 -6.94 17.40
CA PRO A 96 -23.76 -7.97 18.21
C PRO A 96 -23.48 -9.41 17.74
N LEU A 97 -23.30 -9.60 16.43
CA LEU A 97 -22.95 -10.90 15.87
C LEU A 97 -21.48 -11.21 16.16
N LEU A 98 -20.58 -10.24 15.95
CA LEU A 98 -19.16 -10.38 16.23
C LEU A 98 -18.89 -10.67 17.71
N ALA A 99 -19.59 -10.02 18.63
CA ALA A 99 -19.50 -10.27 20.07
C ALA A 99 -19.91 -11.70 20.47
N ARG A 100 -20.76 -12.38 19.67
CA ARG A 100 -21.17 -13.77 19.91
C ARG A 100 -20.16 -14.80 19.43
N VAL A 101 -19.34 -14.46 18.44
CA VAL A 101 -18.40 -15.40 17.80
C VAL A 101 -16.94 -15.13 18.16
N PHE A 102 -16.63 -13.92 18.63
CA PHE A 102 -15.29 -13.53 19.04
C PHE A 102 -15.17 -13.56 20.57
N ASP A 103 -14.30 -14.44 21.08
CA ASP A 103 -13.94 -14.51 22.49
C ASP A 103 -12.57 -13.85 22.73
N PRO A 104 -12.52 -12.67 23.38
CA PRO A 104 -11.27 -11.98 23.66
C PRO A 104 -10.32 -12.76 24.57
N ALA A 105 -10.83 -13.65 25.44
CA ALA A 105 -9.98 -14.48 26.30
C ALA A 105 -9.24 -15.55 25.49
N ARG A 106 -9.85 -16.01 24.39
CA ARG A 106 -9.24 -16.95 23.44
C ARG A 106 -8.30 -16.27 22.44
N TYR A 107 -8.56 -15.01 22.09
CA TYR A 107 -7.77 -14.24 21.11
C TYR A 107 -7.28 -12.89 21.67
N PRO A 108 -6.48 -12.88 22.75
CA PRO A 108 -6.12 -11.65 23.46
C PRO A 108 -5.27 -10.68 22.61
N LEU A 109 -4.42 -11.20 21.72
CA LEU A 109 -3.62 -10.35 20.82
C LEU A 109 -4.51 -9.66 19.78
N ALA A 110 -5.41 -10.41 19.13
CA ALA A 110 -6.32 -9.86 18.12
C ALA A 110 -7.25 -8.82 18.72
N ALA A 111 -7.77 -9.08 19.93
CA ALA A 111 -8.59 -8.13 20.67
C ALA A 111 -7.82 -6.82 20.94
N ARG A 112 -6.61 -6.92 21.51
CA ARG A 112 -5.78 -5.74 21.82
C ARG A 112 -5.41 -4.94 20.58
N VAL A 113 -4.96 -5.59 19.51
CA VAL A 113 -4.55 -4.91 18.27
C VAL A 113 -5.75 -4.33 17.54
N GLY A 114 -6.86 -5.08 17.42
CA GLY A 114 -8.09 -4.61 16.78
C GLY A 114 -8.70 -3.41 17.48
N SER A 115 -8.76 -3.43 18.82
CA SER A 115 -9.22 -2.27 19.60
C SER A 115 -8.33 -1.04 19.41
N ALA A 116 -7.01 -1.21 19.43
CA ALA A 116 -6.07 -0.11 19.22
C ALA A 116 -6.20 0.49 17.80
N ALA A 117 -6.27 -0.37 16.76
CA ALA A 117 -6.43 0.07 15.38
C ALA A 117 -7.77 0.78 15.14
N GLY A 118 -8.87 0.22 15.65
CA GLY A 118 -10.19 0.83 15.53
C GLY A 118 -10.30 2.20 16.22
N GLN A 119 -9.66 2.37 17.39
CA GLN A 119 -9.59 3.66 18.08
C GLN A 119 -8.77 4.69 17.33
N ALA A 120 -7.64 4.29 16.75
CA ALA A 120 -6.73 5.19 16.03
C ALA A 120 -7.31 5.68 14.70
N HIS A 121 -8.08 4.84 14.01
CA HIS A 121 -8.54 5.11 12.64
C HIS A 121 -10.02 5.45 12.51
N GLN A 122 -10.78 5.45 13.61
CA GLN A 122 -12.22 5.71 13.64
C GLN A 122 -13.04 4.89 12.63
N GLY A 123 -12.58 3.67 12.34
CA GLY A 123 -13.15 2.83 11.30
C GLY A 123 -12.34 1.56 11.09
N THR A 124 -12.77 0.77 10.10
CA THR A 124 -12.20 -0.55 9.80
C THR A 124 -10.90 -0.46 9.02
N HIS A 125 -10.70 0.63 8.29
CA HIS A 125 -9.58 0.83 7.38
C HIS A 125 -9.25 2.31 7.20
N ASN A 126 -7.96 2.66 7.25
CA ASN A 126 -7.46 3.97 6.85
C ASN A 126 -6.44 3.75 5.72
N ALA A 127 -6.86 4.05 4.49
CA ALA A 127 -6.09 3.78 3.28
C ALA A 127 -4.78 4.56 3.24
N ASP A 128 -4.81 5.85 3.60
CA ASP A 128 -3.63 6.73 3.63
C ASP A 128 -2.59 6.18 4.62
N HIS A 129 -3.02 5.81 5.83
CA HIS A 129 -2.13 5.22 6.82
C HIS A 129 -1.52 3.90 6.35
N ALA A 130 -2.32 3.03 5.72
CA ALA A 130 -1.84 1.76 5.20
C ALA A 130 -0.82 1.94 4.07
N PHE A 131 -1.05 2.94 3.20
CA PHE A 131 -0.12 3.32 2.15
C PHE A 131 1.20 3.81 2.72
N ASP A 132 1.18 4.83 3.59
CA ASP A 132 2.38 5.46 4.13
C ASP A 132 3.22 4.47 4.93
N PHE A 133 2.59 3.73 5.83
CA PHE A 133 3.26 2.74 6.67
C PHE A 133 3.89 1.63 5.81
N GLY A 134 3.12 1.09 4.85
CA GLY A 134 3.62 0.02 3.99
C GLY A 134 4.72 0.48 3.04
N LEU A 135 4.58 1.66 2.43
CA LEU A 135 5.58 2.21 1.52
C LEU A 135 6.91 2.45 2.24
N GLN A 136 6.88 3.02 3.45
CA GLN A 136 8.08 3.21 4.26
C GLN A 136 8.78 1.89 4.56
N LEU A 137 8.03 0.84 4.91
CA LEU A 137 8.61 -0.48 5.17
C LEU A 137 9.20 -1.13 3.91
N VAL A 138 8.49 -1.04 2.79
CA VAL A 138 8.97 -1.57 1.49
C VAL A 138 10.26 -0.89 1.09
N LEU A 139 10.30 0.45 1.07
CA LEU A 139 11.49 1.21 0.71
C LEU A 139 12.65 0.96 1.67
N SER A 140 12.38 0.88 2.98
CA SER A 140 13.40 0.57 3.99
C SER A 140 13.98 -0.84 3.80
N GLY A 141 13.13 -1.83 3.51
CA GLY A 141 13.56 -3.21 3.27
C GLY A 141 14.41 -3.34 2.00
N LEU A 142 14.01 -2.64 0.93
CA LEU A 142 14.77 -2.60 -0.33
C LEU A 142 16.12 -1.91 -0.12
N ALA A 143 16.14 -0.74 0.53
CA ALA A 143 17.39 -0.05 0.86
C ALA A 143 18.34 -0.93 1.70
N HIS A 144 17.81 -1.65 2.68
CA HIS A 144 18.60 -2.57 3.50
C HIS A 144 19.15 -3.77 2.70
N ARG A 145 18.37 -4.36 1.80
CA ARG A 145 18.82 -5.46 0.94
C ARG A 145 19.83 -5.00 -0.12
N GLY A 146 19.69 -3.77 -0.55
CA GLY A 146 20.61 -3.10 -1.46
C GLY A 146 21.99 -2.87 -0.85
N ASP A 147 22.05 -2.48 0.42
CA ASP A 147 23.28 -2.16 1.14
C ASP A 147 24.32 -3.31 1.06
N PRO A 148 25.47 -3.11 0.39
CA PRO A 148 26.52 -4.11 0.28
C PRO A 148 27.05 -4.57 1.64
N THR A 149 27.00 -3.70 2.67
CA THR A 149 27.51 -3.99 4.02
C THR A 149 26.52 -4.78 4.89
N ALA A 150 25.26 -4.90 4.44
CA ALA A 150 24.24 -5.72 5.08
C ALA A 150 24.30 -7.18 4.60
N ARG A 151 24.81 -7.43 3.38
CA ARG A 151 24.84 -8.76 2.75
C ARG A 151 25.82 -9.75 3.41
N ASP A 152 26.89 -9.24 4.04
CA ASP A 152 27.93 -10.06 4.70
C ASP A 152 27.57 -10.54 6.12
N ARG A 153 26.37 -10.24 6.63
CA ARG A 153 25.94 -10.57 8.01
C ARG A 153 24.89 -11.68 8.09
N GLY A 154 24.65 -12.41 6.99
CA GLY A 154 23.72 -13.54 6.90
C GLY A 154 24.40 -14.90 6.98
#